data_AF-A0A963QMD3-F1
#
_entry.id   AF-A0A963QMD3-F1
#
_cell.length_a   1.000
_cell.length_b   1.000
_cell.length_c   1.000
_cell.angle_alpha   90.00
_cell.angle_beta   90.00
_cell.angle_gamma   90.00
#
_symmetry.space_group_name_H-M   'P 1'
#
loop_
_entity.id
_entity.type
_entity.pdbx_description
1 polymer ?
#
loop_
_entity_poly.entity_id
_entity_poly.type
_entity_poly.pdbx_seq_one_letter_code
_entity_poly.pdbx_strand_id
1 'polypeptide(L)'
;MMLFPSITEILPKTGAAGIALWVAISYLGTGPEVAARIAHFDHAPTCKAHHVQLVQAAAQAEMQALTPPSAETDMALNYAESIFGNELITEFGKIGGWGGAWNDTMRQYRERQRQVQEEYAKAKAAIEANTRRKLANSDGFCGCVADAAIDDSRNDWALYAGSLGLFSSSKIENFGPAMFQPENLAKCAGMVKEKA
;
A
#
# COMPACT_ATOMS: atom_id res chain seq x y z
N MET A 1 -29.56 17.63 45.53
CA MET A 1 -30.00 16.28 45.10
C MET A 1 -31.41 16.40 44.54
N MET A 2 -31.54 16.62 43.23
CA MET A 2 -32.83 16.56 42.55
C MET A 2 -32.98 15.13 42.02
N LEU A 3 -33.90 14.37 42.62
CA LEU A 3 -34.38 13.10 42.08
C LEU A 3 -35.13 13.41 40.79
N PHE A 4 -34.71 12.80 39.68
CA PHE A 4 -35.49 12.73 38.45
C PHE A 4 -36.66 11.77 38.67
N PRO A 5 -37.93 12.23 38.71
CA PRO A 5 -39.06 11.32 38.71
C PRO A 5 -39.20 10.71 37.31
N SER A 6 -39.03 9.39 37.26
CA SER A 6 -39.85 8.46 36.48
C SER A 6 -40.13 8.79 35.01
N ILE A 7 -39.10 8.81 34.15
CA ILE A 7 -39.29 8.73 32.69
C ILE A 7 -39.98 7.39 32.29
N THR A 8 -40.05 6.43 33.21
CA THR A 8 -40.62 5.09 33.02
C THR A 8 -42.15 5.01 33.04
N GLU A 9 -42.90 6.02 33.50
CA GLU A 9 -44.37 5.98 33.56
C GLU A 9 -45.08 6.61 32.35
N ILE A 10 -44.38 7.38 31.52
CA ILE A 10 -45.01 8.18 30.44
C ILE A 10 -44.92 7.51 29.07
N LEU A 11 -44.08 6.48 28.89
CA LEU A 11 -44.05 5.76 27.63
C LEU A 11 -45.09 4.63 27.65
N PRO A 12 -46.21 4.72 26.92
CA PRO A 12 -47.10 3.57 26.76
C PRO A 12 -46.28 2.40 26.20
N LYS A 13 -46.60 1.16 26.60
CA LYS A 13 -45.86 -0.04 26.17
C LYS A 13 -45.69 -0.12 24.64
N THR A 14 -46.63 0.46 23.90
CA THR A 14 -46.59 0.66 22.44
C THR A 14 -45.49 1.62 21.98
N GLY A 15 -45.25 2.71 22.71
CA GLY A 15 -44.14 3.63 22.46
C GLY A 15 -42.76 3.00 22.74
N ALA A 16 -42.64 2.20 23.80
CA ALA A 16 -41.39 1.48 24.10
C ALA A 16 -41.08 0.42 23.02
N ALA A 17 -42.10 -0.32 22.57
CA ALA A 17 -41.96 -1.26 21.46
C ALA A 17 -41.62 -0.54 20.15
N GLY A 18 -42.20 0.64 19.89
CA GLY A 18 -41.88 1.47 18.73
C GLY A 18 -40.44 1.96 18.73
N ILE A 19 -39.93 2.45 19.87
CA ILE A 19 -38.52 2.84 19.99
C ILE A 19 -37.60 1.64 19.84
N ALA A 20 -37.93 0.50 20.47
CA ALA A 20 -37.13 -0.72 20.32
C ALA A 20 -37.09 -1.21 18.86
N LEU A 21 -38.23 -1.14 18.16
CA LEU A 21 -38.32 -1.49 16.73
C LEU A 21 -37.53 -0.50 15.88
N TRP A 22 -37.60 0.79 16.15
CA TRP A 22 -36.88 1.82 15.40
C TRP A 22 -35.37 1.71 15.63
N VAL A 23 -34.93 1.51 16.88
CA VAL A 23 -33.53 1.19 17.22
C VAL A 23 -33.08 -0.09 16.52
N ALA A 24 -33.89 -1.14 16.50
CA ALA A 24 -33.56 -2.38 15.80
C ALA A 24 -33.45 -2.19 14.28
N ILE A 25 -34.36 -1.44 13.66
CA ILE A 25 -34.34 -1.12 12.22
C ILE A 25 -33.15 -0.23 11.88
N SER A 26 -32.84 0.77 12.73
CA SER A 26 -31.69 1.64 12.52
C SER A 26 -30.36 0.93 12.73
N TYR A 27 -30.31 -0.01 13.68
CA TYR A 27 -29.14 -0.85 13.92
C TYR A 27 -28.89 -1.86 12.79
N LEU A 28 -29.95 -2.48 12.27
CA LEU A 28 -29.84 -3.54 11.27
C LEU A 28 -29.86 -3.03 9.82
N GLY A 29 -30.50 -1.90 9.54
CA GLY A 29 -30.71 -1.37 8.20
C GLY A 29 -29.89 -0.10 7.90
N THR A 30 -30.14 0.99 8.64
CA THR A 30 -29.61 2.31 8.22
C THR A 30 -28.20 2.61 8.73
N GLY A 31 -27.80 2.08 9.88
CA GLY A 31 -26.49 2.29 10.49
C GLY A 31 -25.31 1.95 9.57
N PRO A 32 -25.20 0.70 9.08
CA PRO A 32 -24.09 0.31 8.20
C PRO A 32 -24.10 1.04 6.85
N GLU A 33 -25.28 1.35 6.28
CA GLU A 33 -25.34 2.11 5.02
C GLU A 33 -24.90 3.57 5.18
N VAL A 34 -25.28 4.23 6.27
CA VAL A 34 -24.86 5.61 6.57
C VAL A 34 -23.37 5.64 6.88
N ALA A 35 -22.86 4.68 7.66
CA ALA A 35 -21.44 4.54 7.94
C ALA A 35 -20.63 4.30 6.66
N ALA A 36 -21.09 3.40 5.78
CA ALA A 36 -20.44 3.12 4.50
C ALA A 36 -20.41 4.36 3.58
N ARG A 37 -21.50 5.15 3.53
CA ARG A 37 -21.52 6.42 2.78
C ARG A 37 -20.52 7.42 3.33
N ILE A 38 -20.54 7.68 4.64
CA ILE A 38 -19.63 8.65 5.26
C ILE A 38 -18.18 8.20 5.08
N ALA A 39 -17.88 6.92 5.31
CA ALA A 39 -16.55 6.37 5.10
C ALA A 39 -16.08 6.47 3.65
N HIS A 40 -16.94 6.19 2.67
CA HIS A 40 -16.59 6.28 1.25
C HIS A 40 -16.49 7.71 0.72
N PHE A 41 -17.31 8.65 1.20
CA PHE A 41 -17.28 10.03 0.69
C PHE A 41 -16.21 10.87 1.38
N ASP A 42 -16.14 10.83 2.72
CA ASP A 42 -15.30 11.76 3.48
C ASP A 42 -13.87 11.24 3.67
N HIS A 43 -13.69 9.92 3.73
CA HIS A 43 -12.40 9.32 4.08
C HIS A 43 -11.72 8.54 2.95
N ALA A 44 -12.44 8.14 1.89
CA ALA A 44 -11.81 7.45 0.77
C ALA A 44 -10.71 8.28 0.07
N PRO A 45 -10.88 9.60 -0.21
CA PRO A 45 -9.83 10.40 -0.83
C PRO A 45 -8.55 10.44 0.02
N THR A 46 -8.71 10.61 1.34
CA THR A 46 -7.61 10.64 2.31
C THR A 46 -6.91 9.29 2.40
N CYS A 47 -7.68 8.19 2.41
CA CYS A 47 -7.12 6.84 2.36
C CYS A 47 -6.32 6.59 1.09
N LYS A 48 -6.85 6.97 -0.08
CA LYS A 48 -6.13 6.80 -1.36
C LYS A 48 -4.83 7.58 -1.36
N ALA A 49 -4.83 8.84 -0.91
CA ALA A 49 -3.63 9.66 -0.82
C ALA A 49 -2.56 9.01 0.09
N HIS A 50 -2.96 8.52 1.26
CA HIS A 50 -2.04 7.85 2.19
C HIS A 50 -1.53 6.51 1.64
N HIS A 51 -2.39 5.71 1.03
CA HIS A 51 -2.01 4.44 0.39
C HIS A 51 -1.01 4.66 -0.75
N VAL A 52 -1.21 5.70 -1.58
CA VAL A 52 -0.25 6.08 -2.62
C VAL A 52 1.13 6.37 -2.01
N GLN A 53 1.19 7.15 -0.93
CA GLN A 53 2.43 7.46 -0.24
C GLN A 53 3.12 6.20 0.31
N LEU A 54 2.37 5.31 0.96
CA LEU A 54 2.89 4.05 1.49
C LEU A 54 3.44 3.14 0.39
N VAL A 55 2.71 2.99 -0.72
CA VAL A 55 3.11 2.17 -1.86
C VAL A 55 4.35 2.74 -2.54
N GLN A 56 4.44 4.06 -2.69
CA GLN A 56 5.61 4.72 -3.25
C GLN A 56 6.84 4.61 -2.32
N ALA A 57 6.66 4.80 -1.02
CA ALA A 57 7.74 4.65 -0.04
C ALA A 57 8.27 3.21 -0.01
N ALA A 58 7.38 2.21 -0.05
CA ALA A 58 7.76 0.80 -0.14
C ALA A 58 8.50 0.50 -1.45
N ALA A 59 8.03 1.01 -2.58
CA ALA A 59 8.70 0.85 -3.87
C ALA A 59 10.10 1.49 -3.88
N GLN A 60 10.25 2.66 -3.26
CA GLN A 60 11.56 3.32 -3.11
C GLN A 60 12.50 2.50 -2.24
N ALA A 61 12.02 1.94 -1.12
CA ALA A 61 12.82 1.07 -0.27
C ALA A 61 13.24 -0.22 -1.01
N GLU A 62 12.34 -0.85 -1.78
CA GLU A 62 12.67 -2.00 -2.63
C GLU A 62 13.71 -1.64 -3.71
N MET A 63 13.59 -0.46 -4.35
CA MET A 63 14.57 0.01 -5.32
C MET A 63 15.94 0.32 -4.70
N GLN A 64 16.00 0.87 -3.49
CA GLN A 64 17.26 1.13 -2.78
C GLN A 64 17.94 -0.15 -2.30
N ALA A 65 17.18 -1.22 -2.08
CA ALA A 65 17.71 -2.54 -1.74
C ALA A 65 18.32 -3.26 -2.95
N LEU A 66 17.99 -2.85 -4.18
CA LEU A 66 18.66 -3.36 -5.37
C LEU A 66 20.08 -2.82 -5.45
N THR A 67 21.06 -3.71 -5.57
CA THR A 67 22.44 -3.30 -5.84
C THR A 67 22.53 -2.81 -7.29
N PRO A 68 22.84 -1.52 -7.53
CA PRO A 68 23.00 -1.04 -8.90
C PRO A 68 24.22 -1.72 -9.53
N PRO A 69 24.20 -1.99 -10.85
CA PRO A 69 25.43 -2.36 -11.55
C PRO A 69 26.47 -1.26 -11.30
N SER A 70 27.66 -1.62 -10.82
CA SER A 70 28.65 -0.64 -10.39
C SER A 70 29.09 0.24 -11.56
N ALA A 71 28.84 1.55 -11.44
CA ALA A 71 29.32 2.54 -12.42
C ALA A 71 30.87 2.54 -12.52
N GLU A 72 31.55 2.16 -11.43
CA GLU A 72 33.01 2.00 -11.39
C GLU A 72 33.50 0.89 -12.35
N THR A 73 32.73 -0.20 -12.51
CA THR A 73 33.13 -1.27 -13.44
C THR A 73 33.00 -0.88 -14.90
N ASP A 74 32.04 -0.02 -15.26
CA ASP A 74 31.93 0.50 -16.63
C ASP A 74 33.06 1.51 -16.93
N MET A 75 33.45 2.32 -15.93
CA MET A 75 34.57 3.25 -16.07
C MET A 75 35.91 2.52 -16.20
N ALA A 76 36.12 1.46 -15.41
CA ALA A 76 37.30 0.60 -15.52
C ALA A 76 37.36 -0.14 -16.86
N LEU A 77 36.22 -0.58 -17.39
CA LEU A 77 36.14 -1.23 -18.70
C LEU A 77 36.50 -0.26 -19.84
N ASN A 78 35.92 0.94 -19.82
CA ASN A 78 36.20 1.97 -20.82
C ASN A 78 37.67 2.42 -20.78
N TYR A 79 38.24 2.57 -19.57
CA TYR A 79 39.65 2.88 -19.39
C TYR A 79 40.55 1.76 -19.93
N ALA A 80 40.25 0.50 -19.60
CA ALA A 80 40.97 -0.66 -20.12
C ALA A 80 40.87 -0.73 -21.65
N GLU A 81 39.70 -0.49 -22.23
CA GLU A 81 39.50 -0.48 -23.67
C GLU A 81 40.28 0.66 -24.36
N SER A 82 40.40 1.83 -23.72
CA SER A 82 41.22 2.93 -24.24
C SER A 82 42.74 2.64 -24.24
N ILE A 83 43.21 1.86 -23.26
CA ILE A 83 44.64 1.52 -23.13
C ILE A 83 44.98 0.33 -24.03
N PHE A 84 44.22 -0.76 -23.89
CA PHE A 84 44.48 -2.04 -24.54
C PHE A 84 43.87 -2.14 -25.94
N GLY A 85 42.95 -1.24 -26.32
CA GLY A 85 42.41 -1.13 -27.67
C GLY A 85 43.32 -0.41 -28.65
N ASN A 86 44.47 0.12 -28.19
CA ASN A 86 45.50 0.62 -29.10
C ASN A 86 46.14 -0.54 -29.88
N GLU A 87 46.34 -0.32 -31.19
CA GLU A 87 46.91 -1.31 -32.11
C GLU A 87 48.28 -1.81 -31.63
N LEU A 88 49.09 -0.92 -31.04
CA LEU A 88 50.39 -1.21 -30.45
C LEU A 88 50.36 -2.28 -29.34
N ILE A 89 49.42 -2.21 -28.40
CA ILE A 89 49.31 -3.18 -27.29
C ILE A 89 48.72 -4.49 -27.78
N THR A 90 47.81 -4.42 -28.77
CA THR A 90 47.25 -5.60 -29.42
C THR A 90 48.35 -6.40 -30.15
N GLU A 91 49.29 -5.70 -30.77
CA GLU A 91 50.42 -6.28 -31.48
C GLU A 91 51.48 -6.85 -30.53
N PHE A 92 51.81 -6.13 -29.44
CA PHE A 92 52.64 -6.67 -28.34
C PHE A 92 51.99 -7.89 -27.66
N GLY A 93 50.67 -7.89 -27.52
CA GLY A 93 49.89 -9.01 -26.99
C GLY A 93 49.90 -10.24 -27.91
N LYS A 94 50.00 -10.05 -29.23
CA LYS A 94 50.20 -11.16 -30.18
C LYS A 94 51.60 -11.76 -30.07
N ILE A 95 52.63 -10.92 -29.85
CA ILE A 95 54.02 -11.36 -29.71
C ILE A 95 54.25 -12.17 -28.41
N GLY A 96 53.59 -11.81 -27.31
CA GLY A 96 53.72 -12.53 -26.03
C GLY A 96 52.64 -13.58 -25.73
N GLY A 97 51.75 -13.92 -26.68
CA GLY A 97 50.77 -15.02 -26.55
C GLY A 97 49.50 -14.76 -25.72
N TRP A 98 49.48 -13.70 -24.92
CA TRP A 98 48.37 -13.22 -24.08
C TRP A 98 47.22 -12.47 -24.80
N GLY A 99 47.39 -12.01 -26.05
CA GLY A 99 46.36 -11.22 -26.75
C GLY A 99 45.03 -11.95 -26.98
N GLY A 100 45.07 -13.28 -27.20
CA GLY A 100 43.86 -14.10 -27.35
C GLY A 100 43.13 -14.33 -26.02
N ALA A 101 43.87 -14.56 -24.94
CA ALA A 101 43.33 -14.75 -23.60
C ALA A 101 42.66 -13.47 -23.07
N TRP A 102 43.23 -12.29 -23.37
CA TRP A 102 42.64 -11.00 -23.01
C TRP A 102 41.30 -10.75 -23.73
N ASN A 103 41.24 -11.02 -25.03
CA ASN A 103 40.00 -10.85 -25.80
C ASN A 103 38.87 -11.76 -25.30
N ASP A 104 39.16 -13.03 -24.98
CA ASP A 104 38.13 -13.93 -24.42
C ASP A 104 37.71 -13.50 -23.01
N THR A 105 38.66 -13.05 -22.18
CA THR A 105 38.35 -12.52 -20.83
C THR A 105 37.45 -11.29 -20.90
N MET A 106 37.76 -10.34 -21.79
CA MET A 106 36.92 -9.14 -21.99
C MET A 106 35.53 -9.50 -22.54
N ARG A 107 35.44 -10.51 -23.41
CA ARG A 107 34.15 -10.99 -23.92
C ARG A 107 33.30 -11.60 -22.81
N GLN A 108 33.87 -12.50 -22.02
CA GLN A 108 33.19 -13.10 -20.86
C GLN A 108 32.74 -12.03 -19.86
N TYR A 109 33.56 -10.99 -19.64
CA TYR A 109 33.22 -9.90 -18.74
C TYR A 109 32.03 -9.06 -19.25
N ARG A 110 32.03 -8.69 -20.54
CA ARG A 110 30.91 -7.96 -21.17
C ARG A 110 29.61 -8.77 -21.14
N GLU A 111 29.68 -10.06 -21.40
CA GLU A 111 28.52 -10.96 -21.33
C GLU A 111 27.95 -10.99 -19.91
N ARG A 112 28.81 -11.09 -18.88
CA ARG A 112 28.38 -11.03 -17.48
C ARG A 112 27.76 -9.68 -17.10
N GLN A 113 28.34 -8.58 -17.55
CA GLN A 113 27.78 -7.23 -17.35
C GLN A 113 26.39 -7.11 -17.98
N ARG A 114 26.20 -7.59 -19.21
CA ARG A 114 24.88 -7.61 -19.86
C ARG A 114 23.86 -8.40 -19.05
N GLN A 115 24.24 -9.57 -18.54
CA GLN A 115 23.34 -10.38 -17.70
C GLN A 115 22.94 -9.63 -16.42
N VAL A 116 23.88 -9.01 -15.72
CA VAL A 116 23.61 -8.23 -14.50
C VAL A 116 22.72 -7.01 -14.81
N GLN A 117 22.98 -6.30 -15.91
CA GLN A 117 22.14 -5.19 -16.34
C GLN A 117 20.72 -5.64 -16.70
N GLU A 118 20.59 -6.76 -17.41
CA GLU A 118 19.29 -7.34 -17.74
C GLU A 118 18.52 -7.78 -16.49
N GLU A 119 19.17 -8.43 -15.53
CA GLU A 119 18.57 -8.84 -14.26
C GLU A 119 18.12 -7.63 -13.44
N TYR A 120 18.95 -6.60 -13.35
CA TYR A 120 18.62 -5.35 -12.68
C TYR A 120 17.42 -4.64 -13.37
N ALA A 121 17.42 -4.56 -14.70
CA ALA A 121 16.32 -3.97 -15.46
C ALA A 121 15.02 -4.76 -15.28
N LYS A 122 15.08 -6.09 -15.30
CA LYS A 122 13.94 -6.98 -15.01
C LYS A 122 13.42 -6.78 -13.59
N ALA A 123 14.31 -6.72 -12.60
CA ALA A 123 13.94 -6.49 -11.20
C ALA A 123 13.25 -5.13 -11.01
N LYS A 124 13.82 -4.07 -11.60
CA LYS A 124 13.21 -2.73 -11.58
C LYS A 124 11.84 -2.72 -12.24
N ALA A 125 11.70 -3.32 -13.43
CA ALA A 125 10.42 -3.41 -14.13
C ALA A 125 9.38 -4.19 -13.31
N ALA A 126 9.79 -5.25 -12.60
CA ALA A 126 8.92 -6.00 -11.71
C ALA A 126 8.43 -5.16 -10.52
N ILE A 127 9.30 -4.38 -9.88
CA ILE A 127 8.93 -3.47 -8.79
C ILE A 127 7.94 -2.41 -9.30
N GLU A 128 8.21 -1.80 -10.46
CA GLU A 128 7.31 -0.81 -11.05
C GLU A 128 5.94 -1.40 -11.41
N ALA A 129 5.91 -2.62 -11.97
CA ALA A 129 4.67 -3.33 -12.29
C ALA A 129 3.88 -3.68 -11.03
N ASN A 130 4.55 -4.17 -9.99
CA ASN A 130 3.94 -4.43 -8.67
C ASN A 130 3.37 -3.16 -8.06
N THR A 131 4.12 -2.06 -8.12
CA THR A 131 3.70 -0.74 -7.63
C THR A 131 2.44 -0.28 -8.37
N ARG A 132 2.43 -0.33 -9.71
CA ARG A 132 1.25 0.01 -10.52
C ARG A 132 0.04 -0.84 -10.17
N ARG A 133 0.21 -2.16 -9.97
CA ARG A 133 -0.88 -3.05 -9.53
C ARG A 133 -1.42 -2.65 -8.16
N LYS A 134 -0.54 -2.39 -7.19
CA LYS A 134 -0.92 -1.95 -5.84
C LYS A 134 -1.68 -0.61 -5.85
N LEU A 135 -1.29 0.32 -6.74
CA LEU A 135 -1.97 1.61 -6.91
C LEU A 135 -3.32 1.47 -7.63
N ALA A 136 -3.41 0.60 -8.64
CA ALA A 136 -4.68 0.31 -9.32
C ALA A 136 -5.73 -0.31 -8.39
N ASN A 137 -5.28 -1.10 -7.40
CA ASN A 137 -6.13 -1.71 -6.39
C ASN A 137 -6.35 -0.83 -5.14
N SER A 138 -6.02 0.46 -5.21
CA SER A 138 -6.19 1.39 -4.08
C SER A 138 -7.64 1.50 -3.61
N ASP A 139 -8.60 1.44 -4.54
CA ASP A 139 -10.02 1.52 -4.23
C ASP A 139 -10.51 0.32 -3.43
N GLY A 140 -10.11 -0.89 -3.82
CA GLY A 140 -10.44 -2.12 -3.09
C GLY A 140 -9.76 -2.19 -1.71
N PHE A 141 -8.51 -1.72 -1.62
CA PHE A 141 -7.80 -1.63 -0.35
C PHE A 141 -8.49 -0.65 0.62
N CYS A 142 -8.79 0.57 0.16
CA CYS A 142 -9.45 1.57 0.99
C CYS A 142 -10.89 1.21 1.37
N GLY A 143 -11.61 0.51 0.47
CA GLY A 143 -12.91 -0.06 0.80
C GLY A 143 -12.82 -1.08 1.94
N CYS A 144 -11.88 -2.01 1.87
CA CYS A 144 -11.63 -2.96 2.96
C CYS A 144 -11.31 -2.30 4.29
N VAL A 145 -10.41 -1.31 4.26
CA VAL A 145 -9.96 -0.64 5.46
C VAL A 145 -11.12 0.13 6.11
N ALA A 146 -11.96 0.75 5.29
CA ALA A 146 -13.19 1.39 5.75
C ALA A 146 -14.15 0.37 6.38
N ASP A 147 -14.40 -0.76 5.72
CA ASP A 147 -15.29 -1.81 6.22
C ASP A 147 -14.79 -2.39 7.55
N ALA A 148 -13.47 -2.64 7.66
CA ALA A 148 -12.86 -3.12 8.89
C ALA A 148 -12.99 -2.12 10.06
N ALA A 149 -12.83 -0.83 9.78
CA ALA A 149 -13.02 0.23 10.77
C ALA A 149 -14.50 0.41 11.16
N ILE A 150 -15.43 0.25 10.22
CA ILE A 150 -16.88 0.28 10.49
C ILE A 150 -17.27 -0.89 11.38
N ASP A 151 -16.73 -2.09 11.13
CA ASP A 151 -17.04 -3.27 11.93
C ASP A 151 -16.61 -3.10 13.40
N ASP A 152 -15.44 -2.49 13.66
CA ASP A 152 -14.98 -2.19 15.04
C ASP A 152 -15.81 -1.12 15.76
N SER A 153 -16.45 -0.23 14.99
CA SER A 153 -17.27 0.88 15.49
C SER A 153 -18.76 0.69 15.23
N ARG A 154 -19.20 -0.55 14.94
CA ARG A 154 -20.56 -0.83 14.46
C ARG A 154 -21.66 -0.37 15.42
N ASN A 155 -21.45 -0.57 16.72
CA ASN A 155 -22.40 -0.14 17.75
C ASN A 155 -22.49 1.38 17.83
N ASP A 156 -21.36 2.07 17.71
CA ASP A 156 -21.31 3.53 17.71
C ASP A 156 -22.04 4.09 16.50
N TRP A 157 -21.78 3.55 15.30
CA TRP A 157 -22.48 3.94 14.07
C TRP A 157 -23.98 3.74 14.15
N ALA A 158 -24.43 2.65 14.79
CA ALA A 158 -25.84 2.41 14.99
C ALA A 158 -26.47 3.42 15.97
N LEU A 159 -25.75 3.81 17.03
CA LEU A 159 -26.21 4.85 17.97
C LEU A 159 -26.22 6.24 17.31
N TYR A 160 -25.22 6.56 16.50
CA TYR A 160 -25.14 7.82 15.77
C TYR A 160 -26.25 7.92 14.73
N ALA A 161 -26.42 6.92 13.87
CA ALA A 161 -27.53 6.87 12.91
C ALA A 161 -28.89 6.85 13.63
N GLY A 162 -28.98 6.08 14.72
CA GLY A 162 -30.19 5.93 15.52
C GLY A 162 -30.60 7.21 16.26
N SER A 163 -29.63 8.06 16.60
CA SER A 163 -29.87 9.37 17.21
C SER A 163 -29.98 10.50 16.18
N LEU A 164 -30.01 10.17 14.89
CA LEU A 164 -29.97 11.13 13.78
C LEU A 164 -28.78 12.12 13.90
N GLY A 165 -27.65 11.62 14.40
CA GLY A 165 -26.41 12.39 14.60
C GLY A 165 -26.35 13.20 15.89
N LEU A 166 -27.32 13.09 16.80
CA LEU A 166 -27.29 13.78 18.09
C LEU A 166 -26.24 13.21 19.05
N PHE A 167 -25.82 11.96 18.86
CA PHE A 167 -24.82 11.28 19.67
C PHE A 167 -23.63 10.85 18.81
N SER A 168 -22.51 11.59 18.85
CA SER A 168 -21.21 11.14 18.34
C SER A 168 -20.40 10.51 19.47
N SER A 169 -19.79 9.36 19.21
CA SER A 169 -18.78 8.81 20.09
C SER A 169 -17.39 9.17 19.59
N SER A 170 -16.39 9.08 20.48
CA SER A 170 -14.99 9.30 20.11
C SER A 170 -14.52 8.38 18.99
N LYS A 171 -15.12 7.20 18.82
CA LYS A 171 -14.81 6.27 17.72
C LYS A 171 -15.26 6.80 16.35
N ILE A 172 -16.35 7.55 16.30
CA ILE A 172 -16.86 8.18 15.06
C ILE A 172 -16.04 9.44 14.74
N GLU A 173 -15.78 10.27 15.75
CA GLU A 173 -14.98 11.49 15.57
C GLU A 173 -13.55 11.18 15.13
N ASN A 174 -13.00 10.06 15.60
CA ASN A 174 -11.67 9.58 15.23
C ASN A 174 -11.71 8.44 14.18
N PHE A 175 -12.78 8.34 13.39
CA PHE A 175 -12.93 7.28 12.40
C PHE A 175 -11.81 7.31 11.33
N GLY A 176 -11.42 8.50 10.88
CA GLY A 176 -10.29 8.68 9.96
C GLY A 176 -8.99 8.05 10.49
N PRO A 177 -8.50 8.42 11.68
CA PRO A 177 -7.37 7.75 12.34
C PRO A 177 -7.59 6.24 12.57
N ALA A 178 -8.80 5.81 12.91
CA ALA A 178 -9.13 4.41 13.17
C ALA A 178 -8.97 3.53 11.91
N MET A 179 -9.26 4.05 10.73
CA MET A 179 -8.98 3.38 9.45
C MET A 179 -7.50 3.01 9.31
N PHE A 180 -6.59 3.87 9.75
CA PHE A 180 -5.14 3.65 9.58
C PHE A 180 -4.50 2.87 10.73
N GLN A 181 -5.29 2.27 11.62
CA GLN A 181 -4.73 1.43 12.68
C GLN A 181 -4.07 0.18 12.07
N PRO A 182 -2.91 -0.28 12.60
CA PRO A 182 -2.15 -1.40 12.03
C PRO A 182 -2.96 -2.68 11.87
N GLU A 183 -3.91 -2.94 12.77
CA GLU A 183 -4.83 -4.07 12.72
C GLU A 183 -5.76 -4.07 11.50
N ASN A 184 -6.33 -2.92 11.14
CA ASN A 184 -7.21 -2.78 9.98
C ASN A 184 -6.42 -2.89 8.68
N LEU A 185 -5.22 -2.30 8.65
CA LEU A 185 -4.30 -2.44 7.52
C LEU A 185 -3.84 -3.89 7.33
N ALA A 186 -3.58 -4.62 8.42
CA ALA A 186 -3.16 -6.02 8.36
C ALA A 186 -4.26 -6.95 7.82
N LYS A 187 -5.52 -6.74 8.22
CA LYS A 187 -6.68 -7.48 7.68
C LYS A 187 -6.81 -7.31 6.17
N CYS A 188 -6.52 -6.11 5.66
CA CYS A 188 -6.70 -5.75 4.26
C CYS A 188 -5.47 -5.98 3.37
N ALA A 189 -4.29 -6.22 3.98
CA ALA A 189 -3.05 -6.49 3.24
C ALA A 189 -3.13 -7.74 2.34
N GLY A 190 -4.00 -8.71 2.69
CA GLY A 190 -4.23 -9.93 1.93
C GLY A 190 -4.93 -9.72 0.58
N MET A 191 -5.76 -8.68 0.43
CA MET A 191 -6.51 -8.43 -0.81
C MET A 191 -5.65 -7.97 -1.99
N VAL A 192 -4.39 -7.64 -1.74
CA VAL A 192 -3.41 -7.33 -2.80
C VAL A 192 -2.86 -8.62 -3.44
N LYS A 193 -3.02 -9.78 -2.80
CA LYS A 193 -2.35 -11.04 -3.21
C LYS A 193 -3.14 -11.90 -4.22
N GLU A 194 -4.38 -11.56 -4.57
CA GLU A 194 -5.29 -12.58 -5.14
C GLU A 194 -5.29 -12.78 -6.67
N LYS A 195 -4.41 -12.13 -7.43
CA LYS A 195 -4.23 -12.47 -8.86
C LYS A 195 -2.76 -12.32 -9.28
N ALA A 196 -1.95 -13.32 -8.94
CA ALA A 196 -0.64 -13.56 -9.56
C ALA A 196 -0.75 -14.76 -10.49
#